data_AF-T1CQU6-F1
#
_entry.id   AF-T1CQU6-F1
#
_cell.length_a   1.000
_cell.length_b   1.000
_cell.length_c   1.000
_cell.angle_alpha   90.00
_cell.angle_beta   90.00
_cell.angle_gamma   90.00
#
_symmetry.space_group_name_H-M   'P 1'
#
loop_
_entity.id
_entity.type
_entity.pdbx_description
1 polymer ?
#
loop_
_entity_poly.entity_id
_entity_poly.type
_entity_poly.pdbx_seq_one_letter_code
_entity_poly.pdbx_strand_id
1 'polypeptide(L)'
;MKYLILTLIGLVVLLTLASCGLVTINTTIGNEAIAEEYGGIYVFDKKLRDEIIEREKKIKEVREVVQEASFKLQTSYFGAYHKEREKLLRNFFTEKEIQDYEDMIESNRKRGVIVSYSYHPIYQKSIEIYEELVKKYPRPEPLTVYDQSDIINKTYPRILSNGCRYIEADEDDYPLILTPPSPRKLEDKDIELIERIREYMGEEAYEKYFAGVIHQNIPDCFYEEVTSETYRDFNIDFEKIFSTDFEKIKEYMGEEVYEKYFVGEDDVPIRFHSFKRRTTLGWLYVKGGKPIVISMSASGLKKLKTTYGPLTGDEGAGFKYVHKDYSKKLSNNIFYLENGKFVKSDETRGAWD
;
A
#
# COMPACT_ATOMS: atom_id res chain seq x y z
N MET A 1 -16.00 12.67 66.07
CA MET A 1 -14.73 13.20 65.53
C MET A 1 -14.01 12.22 64.59
N LYS A 2 -13.70 10.98 64.99
CA LYS A 2 -12.99 10.01 64.11
C LYS A 2 -13.65 9.78 62.73
N TYR A 3 -14.96 9.55 62.69
CA TYR A 3 -15.69 9.36 61.43
C TYR A 3 -15.73 10.63 60.56
N LEU A 4 -15.78 11.80 61.18
CA LEU A 4 -15.82 13.09 60.49
C LEU A 4 -14.48 13.43 59.85
N ILE A 5 -13.38 13.06 60.51
CA ILE A 5 -12.02 13.16 59.94
C ILE A 5 -11.84 12.16 58.78
N LEU A 6 -12.33 10.93 58.92
CA LEU A 6 -12.28 9.92 57.86
C LEU A 6 -13.12 10.32 56.64
N THR A 7 -14.32 10.86 56.83
CA THR A 7 -15.13 11.37 55.71
C THR A 7 -14.48 12.57 55.05
N LEU A 8 -13.86 13.48 55.81
CA LEU A 8 -13.16 14.65 55.26
C LEU A 8 -11.91 14.25 54.46
N ILE A 9 -11.12 13.30 54.96
CA ILE A 9 -9.99 12.72 54.22
C ILE A 9 -10.47 12.02 52.95
N GLY A 10 -11.55 11.23 53.03
CA GLY A 10 -12.15 10.59 51.85
C GLY A 10 -12.63 11.59 50.81
N LEU A 11 -13.21 12.71 51.23
CA LEU A 11 -13.67 13.79 50.35
C LEU A 11 -12.50 14.55 49.71
N VAL A 12 -11.43 14.81 50.46
CA VAL A 12 -10.19 15.40 49.94
C VAL A 12 -9.53 14.48 48.92
N VAL A 13 -9.49 13.16 49.17
CA VAL A 13 -8.98 12.16 48.21
C VAL A 13 -9.88 12.07 46.97
N LEU A 14 -11.20 12.14 47.12
CA LEU A 14 -12.14 12.19 45.98
C LEU A 14 -11.98 13.48 45.16
N LEU A 15 -11.77 14.61 45.82
CA LEU A 15 -11.53 15.90 45.18
C LEU A 15 -10.17 15.95 44.47
N THR A 16 -9.12 15.31 45.02
CA THR A 16 -7.82 15.21 44.34
C THR A 16 -7.84 14.22 43.18
N LEU A 17 -8.59 13.12 43.29
CA LEU A 17 -8.82 12.20 42.17
C LEU A 17 -9.64 12.84 41.04
N ALA A 18 -10.61 13.70 41.38
CA ALA A 18 -11.41 14.44 40.39
C ALA A 18 -10.66 15.64 39.77
N SER A 19 -9.64 16.19 40.45
CA SER A 19 -8.83 17.32 39.95
C SER A 19 -7.56 16.89 39.21
N CYS A 20 -7.25 15.60 39.13
CA CYS A 20 -6.33 15.03 38.15
C CYS A 20 -6.94 15.07 36.73
N GLY A 21 -7.29 16.27 36.26
CA GLY A 21 -7.63 16.50 34.86
C GLY A 21 -6.49 16.00 33.99
N LEU A 22 -6.84 15.35 32.88
CA LEU A 22 -5.89 14.89 31.87
C LEU A 22 -5.01 16.07 31.44
N VAL A 23 -3.76 16.13 31.89
CA VAL A 23 -2.82 17.16 31.46
C VAL A 23 -2.27 16.70 30.12
N THR A 24 -2.85 17.24 29.05
CA THR A 24 -2.30 17.13 27.71
C THR A 24 -1.21 18.18 27.56
N ILE A 25 0.03 17.76 27.36
CA ILE A 25 1.13 18.62 26.93
C ILE A 25 1.43 18.28 25.48
N ASN A 26 1.10 19.20 24.57
CA ASN A 26 1.60 19.15 23.20
C ASN A 26 3.08 19.52 23.24
N THR A 27 3.95 18.52 23.25
CA THR A 27 5.40 18.70 23.18
C THR A 27 5.83 18.35 21.76
N THR A 28 6.06 19.34 20.91
CA THR A 28 6.81 19.20 19.64
C THR A 28 8.31 19.06 19.92
N ILE A 29 8.67 18.23 20.89
CA ILE A 29 10.06 17.85 21.14
C ILE A 29 10.24 16.49 20.46
N GLY A 30 10.31 16.54 19.14
CA GLY A 30 10.77 15.43 18.31
C GLY A 30 12.15 15.78 17.75
N ASN A 31 12.84 14.77 17.21
CA ASN A 31 14.06 14.94 16.43
C ASN A 31 13.78 15.65 15.09
N GLU A 32 12.99 16.74 15.06
CA GLU A 32 12.50 17.39 13.85
C GLU A 32 13.63 18.02 13.03
N ALA A 33 14.55 18.72 13.70
CA ALA A 33 15.73 19.29 13.04
C ALA A 33 16.62 18.19 12.44
N ILE A 34 16.85 17.11 13.19
CA ILE A 34 17.61 15.94 12.71
C ILE A 34 16.85 15.26 11.55
N ALA A 35 15.52 15.24 11.57
CA ALA A 35 14.72 14.70 10.48
C ALA A 35 14.78 15.54 9.21
N GLU A 36 14.78 16.86 9.36
CA GLU A 36 14.92 17.79 8.24
C GLU A 36 16.33 17.78 7.65
N GLU A 37 17.34 17.49 8.47
CA GLU A 37 18.73 17.45 8.05
C GLU A 37 19.13 16.08 7.46
N TYR A 38 18.82 14.98 8.15
CA TYR A 38 19.29 13.63 7.85
C TYR A 38 18.16 12.63 7.50
N GLY A 39 16.89 12.97 7.75
CA GLY A 39 15.78 12.14 7.26
C GLY A 39 15.68 12.22 5.75
N GLY A 40 15.18 11.16 5.10
CA GLY A 40 15.03 11.11 3.65
C GLY A 40 15.42 9.76 3.06
N ILE A 41 15.71 9.75 1.76
CA ILE A 41 16.04 8.53 1.02
C ILE A 41 17.55 8.51 0.74
N TYR A 42 18.19 7.43 1.15
CA TYR A 42 19.60 7.15 0.88
C TYR A 42 19.69 6.24 -0.34
N VAL A 43 20.35 6.73 -1.39
CA VAL A 43 20.45 6.06 -2.69
C VAL A 43 21.87 5.59 -2.91
N PHE A 44 22.05 4.28 -2.99
CA PHE A 44 23.33 3.60 -3.16
C PHE A 44 23.74 3.51 -4.64
N ASP A 45 22.76 3.44 -5.54
CA ASP A 45 22.99 3.46 -6.99
C ASP A 45 21.97 4.39 -7.67
N LYS A 46 22.42 5.60 -8.02
CA LYS A 46 21.58 6.61 -8.68
C LYS A 46 21.05 6.13 -10.03
N LYS A 47 21.90 5.46 -10.82
CA LYS A 47 21.51 5.03 -12.18
C LYS A 47 20.39 4.00 -12.12
N LEU A 48 20.50 3.01 -11.25
CA LEU A 48 19.48 1.98 -11.08
C LEU A 48 18.20 2.56 -10.48
N ARG A 49 18.29 3.50 -9.53
CA ARG A 49 17.11 4.19 -8.98
C ARG A 49 16.36 4.96 -10.06
N ASP A 50 17.05 5.76 -10.87
CA ASP A 50 16.40 6.54 -11.93
C ASP A 50 15.75 5.62 -12.98
N GLU A 51 16.38 4.48 -13.27
CA GLU A 51 15.82 3.39 -14.10
C GLU A 51 14.52 2.81 -13.53
N ILE A 52 14.44 2.63 -12.21
CA ILE A 52 13.26 2.12 -11.51
C ILE A 52 12.14 3.15 -11.59
N ILE A 53 12.43 4.42 -11.30
CA ILE A 53 11.43 5.49 -11.32
C ILE A 53 10.80 5.62 -12.71
N GLU A 54 11.61 5.59 -13.76
CA GLU A 54 11.09 5.64 -15.13
C GLU A 54 10.18 4.44 -15.43
N ARG A 55 10.54 3.24 -14.95
CA ARG A 55 9.72 2.03 -15.13
C ARG A 55 8.43 2.07 -14.32
N GLU A 56 8.46 2.39 -13.03
CA GLU A 56 7.26 2.44 -12.19
C GLU A 56 6.27 3.50 -12.71
N LYS A 57 6.78 4.59 -13.28
CA LYS A 57 5.95 5.57 -14.00
C LYS A 57 5.20 4.94 -15.17
N LYS A 58 5.92 4.22 -16.06
CA LYS A 58 5.30 3.51 -17.20
C LYS A 58 4.31 2.43 -16.73
N ILE A 59 4.66 1.68 -15.70
CA ILE A 59 3.81 0.64 -15.09
C ILE A 59 2.48 1.22 -14.62
N LYS A 60 2.47 2.39 -13.98
CA LYS A 60 1.22 3.04 -13.55
C LYS A 60 0.40 3.57 -14.72
N GLU A 61 1.05 4.20 -15.71
CA GLU A 61 0.33 4.66 -16.92
C GLU A 61 -0.43 3.48 -17.55
N VAL A 62 0.21 2.31 -17.64
CA VAL A 62 -0.41 1.10 -18.16
C VAL A 62 -1.48 0.56 -17.22
N ARG A 63 -1.25 0.59 -15.90
CA ARG A 63 -2.26 0.22 -14.90
C ARG A 63 -3.54 1.05 -15.05
N GLU A 64 -3.41 2.36 -15.21
CA GLU A 64 -4.54 3.27 -15.40
C GLU A 64 -5.30 2.93 -16.69
N VAL A 65 -4.60 2.67 -17.79
CA VAL A 65 -5.20 2.26 -19.07
C VAL A 65 -5.94 0.92 -18.94
N VAL A 66 -5.34 -0.08 -18.30
CA VAL A 66 -5.96 -1.40 -18.07
C VAL A 66 -7.20 -1.27 -17.18
N GLN A 67 -7.14 -0.45 -16.14
CA GLN A 67 -8.27 -0.17 -15.26
C GLN A 67 -9.41 0.55 -16.01
N GLU A 68 -9.08 1.55 -16.82
CA GLU A 68 -10.06 2.26 -17.64
C GLU A 68 -10.73 1.34 -18.66
N ALA A 69 -9.95 0.49 -19.34
CA ALA A 69 -10.47 -0.51 -20.26
C ALA A 69 -11.42 -1.50 -19.53
N SER A 70 -11.00 -2.02 -18.37
CA SER A 70 -11.83 -2.88 -17.51
C SER A 70 -13.14 -2.20 -17.10
N PHE A 71 -13.11 -0.90 -16.80
CA PHE A 71 -14.28 -0.14 -16.40
C PHE A 71 -15.23 0.14 -17.59
N LYS A 72 -14.68 0.55 -18.75
CA LYS A 72 -15.45 0.75 -19.99
C LYS A 72 -16.16 -0.53 -20.43
N LEU A 73 -15.52 -1.67 -20.25
CA LEU A 73 -16.11 -2.98 -20.51
C LEU A 73 -17.35 -3.25 -19.68
N GLN A 74 -17.20 -3.08 -18.38
CA GLN A 74 -18.28 -3.30 -17.43
C GLN A 74 -19.44 -2.36 -17.72
N THR A 75 -19.16 -1.07 -17.94
CA THR A 75 -20.19 -0.06 -18.23
C THR A 75 -20.88 -0.26 -19.58
N SER A 76 -20.16 -0.67 -20.64
CA SER A 76 -20.75 -0.99 -21.95
C SER A 76 -21.73 -2.16 -21.86
N TYR A 77 -21.32 -3.26 -21.20
CA TYR A 77 -22.18 -4.41 -20.95
C TYR A 77 -23.44 -4.00 -20.17
N PHE A 78 -23.27 -3.28 -19.06
CA PHE A 78 -24.41 -2.82 -18.26
C PHE A 78 -25.31 -1.86 -19.04
N GLY A 79 -24.75 -0.96 -19.87
CA GLY A 79 -25.52 -0.07 -20.72
C GLY A 79 -26.41 -0.80 -21.72
N ALA A 80 -25.87 -1.79 -22.44
CA ALA A 80 -26.64 -2.63 -23.36
C ALA A 80 -27.73 -3.44 -22.63
N TYR A 81 -27.34 -4.06 -21.51
CA TYR A 81 -28.27 -4.78 -20.63
C TYR A 81 -29.42 -3.89 -20.14
N HIS A 82 -29.13 -2.69 -19.62
CA HIS A 82 -30.13 -1.78 -19.09
C HIS A 82 -31.10 -1.30 -20.18
N LYS A 83 -30.58 -0.98 -21.37
CA LYS A 83 -31.40 -0.55 -22.50
C LYS A 83 -32.36 -1.65 -22.97
N GLU A 84 -31.89 -2.89 -23.06
CA GLU A 84 -32.75 -4.01 -23.46
C GLU A 84 -33.74 -4.40 -22.37
N ARG A 85 -33.32 -4.39 -21.09
CA ARG A 85 -34.19 -4.58 -19.93
C ARG A 85 -35.33 -3.57 -19.92
N GLU A 86 -35.03 -2.29 -20.10
CA GLU A 86 -36.03 -1.22 -20.08
C GLU A 86 -37.04 -1.40 -21.23
N LYS A 87 -36.56 -1.75 -22.43
CA LYS A 87 -37.42 -2.09 -23.58
C LYS A 87 -38.36 -3.26 -23.26
N LEU A 88 -37.87 -4.29 -22.57
CA LEU A 88 -38.69 -5.46 -22.20
C LEU A 88 -39.68 -5.13 -21.07
N LEU A 89 -39.29 -4.32 -20.08
CA LEU A 89 -40.19 -3.88 -19.01
C LEU A 89 -41.39 -3.09 -19.54
N ARG A 90 -41.20 -2.29 -20.60
CA ARG A 90 -42.27 -1.53 -21.26
C ARG A 90 -43.34 -2.40 -21.93
N ASN A 91 -43.12 -3.70 -22.07
CA ASN A 91 -44.16 -4.65 -22.50
C ASN A 91 -45.13 -5.01 -21.36
N PHE A 92 -44.75 -4.78 -20.11
CA PHE A 92 -45.50 -5.18 -18.91
C PHE A 92 -45.97 -3.99 -18.07
N PHE A 93 -45.26 -2.86 -18.12
CA PHE A 93 -45.52 -1.68 -17.31
C PHE A 93 -45.50 -0.41 -18.17
N THR A 94 -46.24 0.59 -17.73
CA THR A 94 -46.21 1.93 -18.32
C THR A 94 -44.91 2.66 -17.96
N GLU A 95 -44.55 3.64 -18.79
CA GLU A 95 -43.37 4.49 -18.55
C GLU A 95 -43.44 5.20 -17.19
N LYS A 96 -44.64 5.63 -16.78
CA LYS A 96 -44.85 6.25 -15.48
C LYS A 96 -44.60 5.28 -14.32
N GLU A 97 -45.09 4.05 -14.40
CA GLU A 97 -44.88 3.05 -13.34
C GLU A 97 -43.39 2.68 -13.20
N ILE A 98 -42.66 2.60 -14.32
CA ILE A 98 -41.22 2.35 -14.32
C ILE A 98 -40.48 3.54 -13.68
N GLN A 99 -40.82 4.78 -14.08
CA GLN A 99 -40.19 5.97 -13.54
C GLN A 99 -40.47 6.14 -12.04
N ASP A 100 -41.71 5.94 -11.60
CA ASP A 100 -42.09 6.03 -10.19
C ASP A 100 -41.28 5.03 -9.33
N TYR A 101 -41.00 3.84 -9.85
CA TYR A 101 -40.15 2.84 -9.20
C TYR A 101 -38.68 3.24 -9.13
N GLU A 102 -38.12 3.79 -10.22
CA GLU A 102 -36.73 4.27 -10.25
C GLU A 102 -36.52 5.48 -9.33
N ASP A 103 -37.46 6.43 -9.32
CA ASP A 103 -37.45 7.60 -8.44
C ASP A 103 -37.52 7.18 -6.96
N MET A 104 -38.32 6.15 -6.64
CA MET A 104 -38.38 5.57 -5.30
C MET A 104 -37.02 5.01 -4.87
N ILE A 105 -36.35 4.22 -5.72
CA ILE A 105 -35.02 3.65 -5.43
C ILE A 105 -34.00 4.76 -5.22
N GLU A 106 -33.93 5.73 -6.12
CA GLU A 106 -32.96 6.81 -6.05
C GLU A 106 -33.17 7.69 -4.82
N SER A 107 -34.44 7.95 -4.46
CA SER A 107 -34.78 8.67 -3.24
C SER A 107 -34.34 7.91 -1.97
N ASN A 108 -34.51 6.59 -1.92
CA ASN A 108 -34.04 5.77 -0.81
C ASN A 108 -32.50 5.73 -0.74
N ARG A 109 -31.82 5.65 -1.89
CA ARG A 109 -30.36 5.70 -1.99
C ARG A 109 -29.81 7.02 -1.45
N LYS A 110 -30.38 8.16 -1.86
CA LYS A 110 -30.00 9.49 -1.35
C LYS A 110 -30.23 9.64 0.15
N ARG A 111 -31.24 8.97 0.69
CA ARG A 111 -31.54 8.92 2.12
C ARG A 111 -30.70 7.90 2.91
N GLY A 112 -29.83 7.13 2.23
CA GLY A 112 -29.00 6.10 2.86
C GLY A 112 -29.80 4.93 3.45
N VAL A 113 -31.03 4.70 2.99
CA VAL A 113 -31.91 3.68 3.54
C VAL A 113 -31.67 2.35 2.82
N ILE A 114 -31.43 1.28 3.58
CA ILE A 114 -31.33 -0.08 3.07
C ILE A 114 -32.72 -0.70 3.08
N VAL A 115 -33.31 -0.87 1.89
CA VAL A 115 -34.66 -1.45 1.71
C VAL A 115 -34.58 -2.62 0.73
N SER A 116 -35.23 -3.74 1.06
CA SER A 116 -35.45 -4.82 0.09
C SER A 116 -36.62 -4.47 -0.81
N TYR A 117 -36.45 -4.60 -2.13
CA TYR A 117 -37.50 -4.35 -3.12
C TYR A 117 -38.14 -5.65 -3.65
N SER A 118 -37.89 -6.79 -3.01
CA SER A 118 -38.34 -8.13 -3.46
C SER A 118 -39.86 -8.27 -3.62
N TYR A 119 -40.64 -7.40 -2.98
CA TYR A 119 -42.09 -7.37 -3.09
C TYR A 119 -42.62 -6.55 -4.28
N HIS A 120 -41.79 -5.70 -4.90
CA HIS A 120 -42.26 -4.77 -5.92
C HIS A 120 -42.44 -5.49 -7.27
N PRO A 121 -43.59 -5.35 -7.96
CA PRO A 121 -43.85 -6.06 -9.23
C PRO A 121 -42.79 -5.81 -10.30
N ILE A 122 -42.32 -4.57 -10.43
CA ILE A 122 -41.24 -4.20 -11.37
C ILE A 122 -39.90 -4.85 -10.99
N TYR A 123 -39.60 -4.99 -9.69
CA TYR A 123 -38.40 -5.69 -9.24
C TYR A 123 -38.47 -7.17 -9.61
N GLN A 124 -39.59 -7.83 -9.29
CA GLN A 124 -39.79 -9.26 -9.60
C GLN A 124 -39.67 -9.52 -11.10
N LYS A 125 -40.35 -8.73 -11.93
CA LYS A 125 -40.26 -8.86 -13.39
C LYS A 125 -38.86 -8.54 -13.91
N SER A 126 -38.16 -7.59 -13.28
CA SER A 126 -36.77 -7.29 -13.61
C SER A 126 -35.82 -8.45 -13.32
N ILE A 127 -36.11 -9.30 -12.32
CA ILE A 127 -35.33 -10.51 -12.06
C ILE A 127 -35.59 -11.57 -13.14
N GLU A 128 -36.84 -11.78 -13.53
CA GLU A 128 -37.19 -12.70 -14.64
C GLU A 128 -36.48 -12.27 -15.95
N ILE A 129 -36.57 -10.98 -16.29
CA ILE A 129 -35.88 -10.42 -17.47
C ILE A 129 -34.36 -10.57 -17.36
N TYR A 130 -33.79 -10.39 -16.17
CA TYR A 130 -32.35 -10.59 -15.95
C TYR A 130 -31.93 -12.04 -16.28
N GLU A 131 -32.68 -13.03 -15.82
CA GLU A 131 -32.38 -14.45 -16.08
C GLU A 131 -32.43 -14.80 -17.57
N GLU A 132 -33.31 -14.17 -18.33
CA GLU A 132 -33.38 -14.31 -19.79
C GLU A 132 -32.21 -13.60 -20.49
N LEU A 133 -31.95 -12.35 -20.11
CA LEU A 133 -30.92 -11.53 -20.74
C LEU A 133 -29.51 -12.06 -20.48
N VAL A 134 -29.21 -12.60 -19.30
CA VAL A 134 -27.89 -13.19 -19.00
C VAL A 134 -27.60 -14.44 -19.84
N LYS A 135 -28.63 -15.21 -20.21
CA LYS A 135 -28.47 -16.35 -21.13
C LYS A 135 -28.17 -15.91 -22.56
N LYS A 136 -28.77 -14.80 -22.99
CA LYS A 136 -28.61 -14.23 -24.34
C LYS A 136 -27.32 -13.40 -24.48
N TYR A 137 -26.96 -12.69 -23.42
CA TYR A 137 -25.77 -11.85 -23.31
C TYR A 137 -25.02 -12.28 -22.04
N PRO A 138 -24.18 -13.32 -22.12
CA PRO A 138 -23.38 -13.72 -20.98
C PRO A 138 -22.52 -12.54 -20.52
N ARG A 139 -22.56 -12.26 -19.22
CA ARG A 139 -21.75 -11.22 -18.61
C ARG A 139 -20.27 -11.55 -18.85
N PRO A 140 -19.46 -10.64 -19.43
CA PRO A 140 -18.03 -10.86 -19.53
C PRO A 140 -17.47 -10.98 -18.11
N GLU A 141 -16.68 -12.03 -17.87
CA GLU A 141 -16.00 -12.18 -16.59
C GLU A 141 -15.12 -10.94 -16.35
N PRO A 142 -15.30 -10.25 -15.21
CA PRO A 142 -14.53 -9.06 -14.90
C PRO A 142 -13.06 -9.45 -14.76
N LEU A 143 -12.17 -8.63 -15.33
CA LEU A 143 -10.74 -8.74 -15.08
C LEU A 143 -10.50 -8.54 -13.58
N THR A 144 -10.08 -9.59 -12.88
CA THR A 144 -9.79 -9.49 -11.45
C THR A 144 -8.56 -8.62 -11.22
N VAL A 145 -8.38 -8.14 -9.99
CA VAL A 145 -7.16 -7.39 -9.61
C VAL A 145 -5.89 -8.23 -9.86
N TYR A 146 -5.98 -9.55 -9.72
CA TYR A 146 -4.90 -10.47 -10.02
C TYR A 146 -4.61 -10.54 -11.52
N ASP A 147 -5.65 -10.66 -12.35
CA ASP A 147 -5.49 -10.68 -13.81
C ASP A 147 -4.83 -9.39 -14.29
N GLN A 148 -5.34 -8.24 -13.82
CA GLN A 148 -4.76 -6.92 -14.13
C GLN A 148 -3.28 -6.83 -13.73
N SER A 149 -2.93 -7.31 -12.54
CA SER A 149 -1.54 -7.29 -12.05
C SER A 149 -0.63 -8.22 -12.85
N ASP A 150 -1.12 -9.40 -13.21
CA ASP A 150 -0.37 -10.38 -13.99
C ASP A 150 -0.07 -9.87 -15.41
N ILE A 151 -1.06 -9.25 -16.06
CA ILE A 151 -0.90 -8.56 -17.35
C ILE A 151 0.20 -7.51 -17.25
N ILE A 152 0.11 -6.63 -16.25
CA ILE A 152 1.07 -5.53 -16.07
C ILE A 152 2.47 -6.08 -15.85
N ASN A 153 2.63 -7.09 -14.98
CA ASN A 153 3.93 -7.71 -14.69
C ASN A 153 4.54 -8.42 -15.90
N LYS A 154 3.71 -9.05 -16.74
CA LYS A 154 4.14 -9.65 -18.00
C LYS A 154 4.52 -8.59 -19.03
N THR A 155 3.84 -7.45 -19.01
CA THR A 155 4.04 -6.38 -20.00
C THR A 155 5.25 -5.52 -19.70
N TYR A 156 5.40 -5.16 -18.43
CA TYR A 156 6.48 -4.34 -17.91
C TYR A 156 7.13 -5.09 -16.76
N PRO A 157 7.97 -6.10 -17.07
CA PRO A 157 8.65 -6.83 -16.02
C PRO A 157 9.58 -5.88 -15.27
N ARG A 158 9.59 -6.01 -13.94
CA ARG A 158 10.45 -5.22 -13.04
C ARG A 158 11.91 -5.68 -13.11
N ILE A 159 12.51 -5.58 -14.29
CA ILE A 159 13.86 -6.05 -14.60
C ILE A 159 14.71 -4.83 -14.98
N LEU A 160 15.84 -4.67 -14.29
CA LEU A 160 16.82 -3.62 -14.50
C LEU A 160 17.71 -3.93 -15.71
N SER A 161 18.45 -2.92 -16.19
CA SER A 161 19.42 -3.02 -17.29
C SER A 161 20.54 -4.01 -17.00
N ASN A 162 20.82 -4.29 -15.73
CA ASN A 162 21.76 -5.33 -15.29
C ASN A 162 21.18 -6.76 -15.36
N GLY A 163 19.97 -6.93 -15.87
CA GLY A 163 19.24 -8.18 -16.01
C GLY A 163 18.50 -8.64 -14.74
N CYS A 164 18.78 -8.04 -13.59
CA CYS A 164 18.22 -8.47 -12.31
C CYS A 164 16.83 -7.88 -12.08
N ARG A 165 15.96 -8.66 -11.42
CA ARG A 165 14.65 -8.17 -10.97
C ARG A 165 14.83 -7.23 -9.78
N TYR A 166 14.18 -6.07 -9.82
CA TYR A 166 14.08 -5.19 -8.66
C TYR A 166 12.76 -5.39 -7.92
N ILE A 167 12.78 -5.08 -6.64
CA ILE A 167 11.68 -5.29 -5.70
C ILE A 167 11.58 -4.05 -4.81
N GLU A 168 10.35 -3.62 -4.55
CA GLU A 168 10.04 -2.66 -3.49
C GLU A 168 9.95 -3.45 -2.19
N ALA A 169 10.79 -3.14 -1.22
CA ALA A 169 10.75 -3.81 0.06
C ALA A 169 9.79 -3.07 1.01
N ASP A 170 8.55 -3.53 1.10
CA ASP A 170 7.59 -3.02 2.07
C ASP A 170 7.64 -3.78 3.40
N GLU A 171 7.15 -3.14 4.47
CA GLU A 171 7.22 -3.57 5.86
C GLU A 171 6.59 -4.98 6.09
N ASP A 172 5.62 -5.35 5.27
CA ASP A 172 4.86 -6.61 5.38
C ASP A 172 5.31 -7.71 4.41
N ASP A 173 6.07 -7.36 3.35
CA ASP A 173 6.44 -8.28 2.27
C ASP A 173 7.85 -8.89 2.42
N TYR A 174 8.60 -8.51 3.46
CA TYR A 174 9.99 -8.96 3.70
C TYR A 174 10.25 -10.48 3.58
N PRO A 175 9.40 -11.39 4.14
CA PRO A 175 9.65 -12.82 3.98
C PRO A 175 9.40 -13.33 2.55
N LEU A 176 8.56 -12.65 1.76
CA LEU A 176 8.27 -13.00 0.36
C LEU A 176 9.38 -12.56 -0.62
N ILE A 177 10.12 -11.48 -0.31
CA ILE A 177 11.20 -10.93 -1.16
C ILE A 177 12.33 -11.96 -1.40
N LEU A 178 12.54 -12.86 -0.45
CA LEU A 178 13.57 -13.91 -0.53
C LEU A 178 13.06 -15.22 -1.14
N THR A 179 11.77 -15.28 -1.50
CA THR A 179 11.26 -16.37 -2.34
C THR A 179 11.39 -15.94 -3.82
N PRO A 180 12.17 -16.65 -4.64
CA PRO A 180 12.19 -16.37 -6.07
C PRO A 180 10.79 -16.68 -6.61
N PRO A 181 10.18 -15.76 -7.36
CA PRO A 181 8.87 -16.01 -7.95
C PRO A 181 8.97 -17.19 -8.91
N SER A 182 8.00 -18.09 -8.84
CA SER A 182 7.92 -19.23 -9.77
C SER A 182 7.94 -18.71 -11.22
N PRO A 183 8.77 -19.30 -12.10
CA PRO A 183 8.75 -18.93 -13.51
C PRO A 183 7.47 -19.43 -14.15
N ARG A 184 6.42 -18.61 -14.16
CA ARG A 184 5.25 -18.91 -14.97
C ARG A 184 5.56 -18.57 -16.42
N LYS A 185 5.71 -19.60 -17.25
CA LYS A 185 5.56 -19.47 -18.70
C LYS A 185 4.16 -18.95 -18.99
N LEU A 186 4.00 -18.21 -20.08
CA LEU A 186 2.67 -17.85 -20.58
C LEU A 186 1.88 -19.13 -20.88
N GLU A 187 0.76 -19.30 -20.20
CA GLU A 187 -0.22 -20.37 -20.42
C GLU A 187 -1.28 -19.92 -21.42
N ASP A 188 -2.05 -20.85 -21.99
CA ASP A 188 -3.09 -20.55 -22.98
C ASP A 188 -4.13 -19.52 -22.46
N LYS A 189 -4.43 -19.56 -21.16
CA LYS A 189 -5.31 -18.59 -20.49
C LYS A 189 -4.76 -17.16 -20.53
N ASP A 190 -3.43 -17.02 -20.57
CA ASP A 190 -2.75 -15.73 -20.61
C ASP A 190 -2.81 -15.14 -22.02
N ILE A 191 -2.77 -15.99 -23.04
CA ILE A 191 -2.94 -15.60 -24.45
C ILE A 191 -4.38 -15.13 -24.67
N GLU A 192 -5.37 -15.87 -24.17
CA GLU A 192 -6.78 -15.47 -24.23
C GLU A 192 -7.03 -14.13 -23.53
N LEU A 193 -6.38 -13.92 -22.38
CA LEU A 193 -6.45 -12.67 -21.63
C LEU A 193 -5.83 -11.50 -22.42
N ILE A 194 -4.68 -11.69 -23.05
CA ILE A 194 -3.99 -10.69 -23.88
C ILE A 194 -4.82 -10.32 -25.11
N GLU A 195 -5.40 -11.30 -25.81
CA GLU A 195 -6.26 -11.04 -26.97
C GLU A 195 -7.54 -10.28 -26.58
N ARG A 196 -8.17 -10.64 -25.45
CA ARG A 196 -9.30 -9.87 -24.91
C ARG A 196 -8.90 -8.41 -24.68
N ILE A 197 -7.73 -8.15 -24.10
CA ILE A 197 -7.25 -6.78 -23.88
C ILE A 197 -6.99 -6.04 -25.18
N ARG A 198 -6.38 -6.70 -26.17
CA ARG A 198 -6.14 -6.11 -27.50
C ARG A 198 -7.46 -5.67 -28.14
N GLU A 199 -8.45 -6.56 -28.17
CA GLU A 199 -9.78 -6.26 -28.70
C GLU A 199 -10.42 -5.06 -27.99
N TYR A 200 -10.25 -4.92 -26.68
CA TYR A 200 -10.91 -3.89 -25.88
C TYR A 200 -10.17 -2.55 -25.84
N MET A 201 -8.84 -2.55 -25.83
CA MET A 201 -8.04 -1.33 -25.93
C MET A 201 -8.12 -0.72 -27.33
N GLY A 202 -8.35 -1.56 -28.35
CA GLY A 202 -8.20 -1.19 -29.74
C GLY A 202 -6.74 -1.26 -30.18
N GLU A 203 -6.53 -1.63 -31.44
CA GLU A 203 -5.23 -1.94 -32.01
C GLU A 203 -4.19 -0.82 -31.79
N GLU A 204 -4.60 0.44 -31.96
CA GLU A 204 -3.71 1.61 -31.80
C GLU A 204 -3.21 1.79 -30.37
N ALA A 205 -4.08 1.64 -29.37
CA ALA A 205 -3.68 1.75 -27.96
C ALA A 205 -2.89 0.51 -27.52
N TYR A 206 -3.28 -0.68 -27.98
CA TYR A 206 -2.55 -1.90 -27.71
C TYR A 206 -1.11 -1.82 -28.25
N GLU A 207 -0.93 -1.46 -29.52
CA GLU A 207 0.41 -1.30 -30.11
C GLU A 207 1.23 -0.23 -29.37
N LYS A 208 0.63 0.90 -28.98
CA LYS A 208 1.33 1.95 -28.25
C LYS A 208 1.89 1.50 -26.89
N TYR A 209 1.13 0.69 -26.15
CA TYR A 209 1.47 0.32 -24.76
C TYR A 209 2.02 -1.11 -24.62
N PHE A 210 1.82 -1.98 -25.61
CA PHE A 210 2.14 -3.40 -25.55
C PHE A 210 3.02 -3.90 -26.72
N ALA A 211 3.30 -3.09 -27.75
CA ALA A 211 4.23 -3.50 -28.80
C ALA A 211 5.66 -3.65 -28.26
N GLY A 212 6.29 -4.80 -28.51
CA GLY A 212 7.66 -5.12 -28.10
C GLY A 212 7.81 -6.02 -26.87
N VAL A 213 6.70 -6.57 -26.35
CA VAL A 213 6.65 -7.24 -25.04
C VAL A 213 6.67 -8.77 -25.11
N ILE A 214 6.26 -9.39 -26.22
CA ILE A 214 6.09 -10.86 -26.27
C ILE A 214 7.42 -11.61 -26.53
N HIS A 215 8.54 -10.90 -26.74
CA HIS A 215 9.84 -11.51 -27.03
C HIS A 215 11.02 -10.83 -26.32
N GLN A 216 10.93 -10.62 -25.00
CA GLN A 216 12.12 -10.31 -24.23
C GLN A 216 12.65 -11.58 -23.58
N ASN A 217 13.85 -12.00 -24.00
CA ASN A 217 14.60 -13.06 -23.35
C ASN A 217 14.71 -12.75 -21.86
N ILE A 218 14.00 -13.52 -21.04
CA ILE A 218 13.99 -13.40 -19.59
C ILE A 218 15.41 -13.81 -19.10
N PRO A 219 16.21 -12.92 -18.49
CA PRO A 219 17.61 -13.21 -18.14
C PRO A 219 17.76 -14.24 -17.02
N ASP A 220 18.94 -14.89 -16.96
CA ASP A 220 19.28 -16.01 -16.07
C ASP A 220 19.09 -15.75 -14.56
N CYS A 221 19.24 -14.49 -14.10
CA CYS A 221 19.02 -14.14 -12.69
C CYS A 221 17.55 -14.18 -12.26
N PHE A 222 16.62 -14.43 -13.18
CA PHE A 222 15.21 -14.71 -12.88
C PHE A 222 14.97 -16.12 -12.32
N TYR A 223 15.90 -17.06 -12.53
CA TYR A 223 15.71 -18.49 -12.29
C TYR A 223 16.57 -19.07 -11.16
N GLU A 224 17.33 -18.25 -10.43
CA GLU A 224 18.19 -18.77 -9.36
C GLU A 224 17.33 -19.22 -8.16
N GLU A 225 17.27 -20.55 -7.94
CA GLU A 225 16.54 -21.16 -6.82
C GLU A 225 17.16 -20.76 -5.47
N VAL A 226 16.38 -20.09 -4.63
CA VAL A 226 16.62 -20.05 -3.19
C VAL A 226 16.07 -21.36 -2.63
N THR A 227 16.96 -22.30 -2.29
CA THR A 227 16.57 -23.63 -1.81
C THR A 227 15.79 -23.56 -0.48
N SER A 228 14.96 -24.56 -0.19
CA SER A 228 14.20 -24.64 1.07
C SER A 228 15.08 -24.78 2.32
N GLU A 229 16.33 -25.23 2.17
CA GLU A 229 17.33 -25.26 3.26
C GLU A 229 17.76 -23.85 3.65
N THR A 230 17.95 -22.95 2.68
CA THR A 230 18.15 -21.50 2.92
C THR A 230 16.97 -20.87 3.67
N TYR A 231 15.76 -21.41 3.53
CA TYR A 231 14.52 -20.85 4.11
C TYR A 231 14.28 -21.20 5.58
N ARG A 232 14.78 -22.35 6.06
CA ARG A 232 14.59 -22.80 7.46
C ARG A 232 15.61 -22.18 8.44
N ASP A 233 16.77 -21.78 7.94
CA ASP A 233 17.77 -21.03 8.69
C ASP A 233 17.49 -19.51 8.72
N PHE A 234 16.40 -19.06 8.09
CA PHE A 234 15.99 -17.66 8.05
C PHE A 234 15.34 -17.15 9.36
N ASN A 235 16.01 -17.40 10.48
CA ASN A 235 16.11 -16.37 11.51
C ASN A 235 17.09 -15.30 10.99
N ILE A 236 16.66 -14.58 9.93
CA ILE A 236 17.52 -13.68 9.18
C ILE A 236 17.84 -12.49 10.07
N ASP A 237 19.10 -12.41 10.48
CA ASP A 237 19.62 -11.20 11.08
C ASP A 237 19.78 -10.15 9.98
N PHE A 238 18.72 -9.36 9.79
CA PHE A 238 18.66 -8.24 8.88
C PHE A 238 19.82 -7.25 9.11
N GLU A 239 20.19 -7.00 10.37
CA GLU A 239 21.30 -6.12 10.69
C GLU A 239 22.61 -6.69 10.14
N LYS A 240 22.76 -8.02 10.16
CA LYS A 240 23.93 -8.68 9.60
C LYS A 240 24.00 -8.55 8.07
N ILE A 241 22.89 -8.76 7.36
CA ILE A 241 22.87 -8.73 5.88
C ILE A 241 23.20 -7.34 5.34
N PHE A 242 22.56 -6.31 5.90
CA PHE A 242 22.71 -4.93 5.42
C PHE A 242 23.64 -4.09 6.30
N SER A 243 24.45 -4.74 7.14
CA SER A 243 25.40 -4.09 8.05
C SER A 243 26.26 -3.06 7.35
N THR A 244 26.80 -3.41 6.19
CA THR A 244 27.64 -2.50 5.39
C THR A 244 26.90 -1.26 4.90
N ASP A 245 25.61 -1.38 4.59
CA ASP A 245 24.78 -0.28 4.11
C ASP A 245 24.41 0.65 5.27
N PHE A 246 24.10 0.08 6.43
CA PHE A 246 23.87 0.83 7.66
C PHE A 246 25.11 1.58 8.14
N GLU A 247 26.29 0.98 8.08
CA GLU A 247 27.54 1.63 8.47
C GLU A 247 27.85 2.84 7.58
N LYS A 248 27.56 2.78 6.28
CA LYS A 248 27.72 3.96 5.40
C LYS A 248 26.78 5.10 5.77
N ILE A 249 25.55 4.79 6.15
CA ILE A 249 24.60 5.80 6.63
C ILE A 249 25.08 6.37 7.97
N LYS A 250 25.58 5.51 8.88
CA LYS A 250 26.17 5.91 10.16
C LYS A 250 27.39 6.81 9.98
N GLU A 251 28.29 6.50 9.03
CA GLU A 251 29.44 7.34 8.68
C GLU A 251 29.01 8.75 8.25
N TYR A 252 27.97 8.84 7.42
CA TYR A 252 27.47 10.12 6.93
C TYR A 252 26.85 10.98 8.04
N MET A 253 26.02 10.37 8.89
CA MET A 253 25.29 11.09 9.94
C MET A 253 26.16 11.42 11.15
N GLY A 254 27.19 10.62 11.39
CA GLY A 254 27.87 10.56 12.67
C GLY A 254 27.14 9.66 13.66
N GLU A 255 27.92 8.97 14.49
CA GLU A 255 27.43 7.96 15.44
C GLU A 255 26.37 8.50 16.40
N GLU A 256 26.59 9.67 17.00
CA GLU A 256 25.63 10.27 17.94
C GLU A 256 24.25 10.50 17.30
N VAL A 257 24.24 11.05 16.08
CA VAL A 257 23.00 11.34 15.34
C VAL A 257 22.34 10.03 14.91
N TYR A 258 23.13 9.06 14.44
CA TYR A 258 22.66 7.75 14.03
C TYR A 258 21.98 7.01 15.19
N GLU A 259 22.63 6.87 16.35
CA GLU A 259 22.01 6.19 17.50
C GLU A 259 20.72 6.90 17.94
N LYS A 260 20.75 8.23 18.04
CA LYS A 260 19.61 9.04 18.46
C LYS A 260 18.43 9.03 17.48
N TYR A 261 18.69 8.95 16.18
CA TYR A 261 17.68 9.11 15.13
C TYR A 261 17.28 7.80 14.46
N PHE A 262 18.22 6.87 14.27
CA PHE A 262 17.96 5.57 13.66
C PHE A 262 17.55 4.54 14.71
N VAL A 263 18.28 4.38 15.82
CA VAL A 263 18.04 3.26 16.76
C VAL A 263 16.84 3.50 17.67
N GLY A 264 16.60 4.72 18.15
CA GLY A 264 15.45 4.99 19.04
C GLY A 264 15.83 5.20 20.50
N GLU A 265 14.92 5.81 21.25
CA GLU A 265 14.95 5.72 22.72
C GLU A 265 14.13 4.49 23.15
N ASP A 266 14.49 3.84 24.26
CA ASP A 266 13.85 2.61 24.76
C ASP A 266 12.34 2.73 25.08
N ASP A 267 11.77 3.95 25.08
CA ASP A 267 10.42 4.24 25.56
C ASP A 267 9.38 4.47 24.43
N VAL A 268 9.57 3.82 23.28
CA VAL A 268 8.65 3.84 22.12
C VAL A 268 7.66 2.65 22.21
N PRO A 269 6.36 2.78 21.89
CA PRO A 269 5.39 1.69 22.01
C PRO A 269 5.79 0.40 21.27
N ILE A 270 5.40 -0.77 21.80
CA ILE A 270 5.76 -2.10 21.26
C ILE A 270 5.31 -2.31 19.80
N ARG A 271 4.25 -1.63 19.34
CA ARG A 271 3.85 -1.63 17.91
C ARG A 271 4.91 -1.04 16.96
N PHE A 272 5.92 -0.37 17.49
CA PHE A 272 7.10 0.12 16.77
C PHE A 272 8.40 -0.59 17.20
N HIS A 273 8.34 -1.59 18.10
CA HIS A 273 9.52 -2.33 18.61
C HIS A 273 10.00 -3.45 17.68
N SER A 274 9.17 -3.93 16.73
CA SER A 274 9.67 -4.83 15.68
C SER A 274 10.71 -4.14 14.78
N PHE A 275 10.85 -2.82 14.92
CA PHE A 275 11.79 -1.95 14.25
C PHE A 275 12.76 -1.35 15.28
N LYS A 276 13.85 -2.06 15.56
CA LYS A 276 14.97 -1.49 16.33
C LYS A 276 15.72 -0.39 15.58
N ARG A 277 15.45 -0.18 14.28
CA ARG A 277 15.94 0.99 13.53
C ARG A 277 14.83 1.56 12.66
N ARG A 278 14.61 2.88 12.74
CA ARG A 278 13.57 3.66 12.03
C ARG A 278 13.87 3.83 10.53
N THR A 279 14.37 2.77 9.93
CA THR A 279 14.74 2.63 8.53
C THR A 279 13.91 1.55 7.87
N THR A 280 13.39 1.83 6.70
CA THR A 280 12.84 0.79 5.83
C THR A 280 13.78 0.61 4.66
N LEU A 281 13.89 -0.62 4.17
CA LEU A 281 14.44 -0.82 2.84
C LEU A 281 13.53 -0.07 1.84
N GLY A 282 14.12 0.46 0.78
CA GLY A 282 13.40 0.98 -0.36
C GLY A 282 13.48 -0.04 -1.49
N TRP A 283 14.18 0.33 -2.55
CA TRP A 283 14.40 -0.54 -3.69
C TRP A 283 15.62 -1.44 -3.47
N LEU A 284 15.51 -2.70 -3.88
CA LEU A 284 16.61 -3.65 -3.94
C LEU A 284 16.50 -4.53 -5.18
N TYR A 285 17.59 -5.23 -5.51
CA TYR A 285 17.56 -6.33 -6.48
C TYR A 285 18.29 -7.54 -5.92
N VAL A 286 18.02 -8.72 -6.47
CA VAL A 286 18.67 -9.97 -6.04
C VAL A 286 19.69 -10.40 -7.10
N LYS A 287 20.89 -10.79 -6.65
CA LYS A 287 21.95 -11.32 -7.51
C LYS A 287 22.71 -12.44 -6.79
N GLY A 288 22.77 -13.65 -7.36
CA GLY A 288 23.47 -14.77 -6.73
C GLY A 288 22.85 -15.17 -5.40
N GLY A 289 21.53 -15.09 -5.27
CA GLY A 289 20.79 -15.33 -4.03
C GLY A 289 21.00 -14.29 -2.92
N LYS A 290 21.67 -13.16 -3.20
CA LYS A 290 21.93 -12.10 -2.22
C LYS A 290 21.17 -10.81 -2.58
N PRO A 291 20.47 -10.17 -1.62
CA PRO A 291 19.86 -8.87 -1.84
C PRO A 291 20.94 -7.79 -1.92
N ILE A 292 20.79 -6.88 -2.87
CA ILE A 292 21.64 -5.70 -3.06
C ILE A 292 20.74 -4.47 -2.98
N VAL A 293 21.04 -3.59 -2.02
CA VAL A 293 20.27 -2.37 -1.75
C VAL A 293 20.52 -1.33 -2.85
N ILE A 294 19.44 -0.77 -3.37
CA ILE A 294 19.47 0.39 -4.28
C ILE A 294 19.12 1.65 -3.49
N SER A 295 18.10 1.59 -2.64
CA SER A 295 17.75 2.69 -1.75
C SER A 295 17.24 2.23 -0.38
N MET A 296 17.37 3.11 0.61
CA MET A 296 16.81 2.97 1.95
C MET A 296 16.12 4.25 2.36
N SER A 297 15.01 4.13 3.07
CA SER A 297 14.31 5.28 3.64
C SER A 297 14.63 5.41 5.12
N ALA A 298 14.98 6.62 5.54
CA ALA A 298 15.21 6.97 6.93
C ALA A 298 14.12 7.92 7.39
N SER A 299 13.39 7.50 8.42
CA SER A 299 12.25 8.25 8.95
C SER A 299 12.47 8.60 10.41
N GLY A 300 12.03 9.79 10.80
CA GLY A 300 12.03 10.21 12.19
C GLY A 300 10.69 9.91 12.84
N LEU A 301 10.66 9.86 14.17
CA LEU A 301 9.42 9.98 14.91
C LEU A 301 9.25 11.43 15.38
N LYS A 302 8.14 12.03 14.99
CA LYS A 302 7.63 13.26 15.59
C LYS A 302 6.75 12.86 16.77
N LYS A 303 7.16 13.22 17.99
CA LYS A 303 6.28 13.13 19.14
C LYS A 303 5.18 14.16 18.98
N LEU A 304 3.94 13.70 18.90
CA LEU A 304 2.77 14.55 18.68
C LEU A 304 2.23 15.09 20.00
N LYS A 305 2.12 14.21 20.99
CA LYS A 305 1.40 14.51 22.23
C LYS A 305 1.95 13.68 23.37
N THR A 306 2.08 14.31 24.55
CA THR A 306 2.22 13.58 25.80
C THR A 306 0.98 13.84 26.63
N THR A 307 0.27 12.78 27.00
CA THR A 307 -0.89 12.86 27.86
C THR A 307 -0.53 12.26 29.21
N TYR A 308 -0.66 13.06 30.27
CA TYR A 308 -0.49 12.64 31.65
C TYR A 308 -1.86 12.53 32.31
N GLY A 309 -2.16 11.40 32.92
CA GLY A 309 -3.43 11.23 33.61
C GLY A 309 -3.56 9.89 34.32
N PRO A 310 -4.42 9.82 35.35
CA PRO A 310 -4.81 8.55 35.93
C PRO A 310 -5.67 7.83 34.88
N LEU A 311 -5.18 6.67 34.41
CA LEU A 311 -5.88 5.75 33.48
C LEU A 311 -5.87 6.19 32.01
N THR A 312 -4.72 6.04 31.35
CA THR A 312 -4.67 5.93 29.88
C THR A 312 -4.27 4.50 29.50
N GLY A 313 -5.13 3.76 28.81
CA GLY A 313 -4.89 2.38 28.38
C GLY A 313 -6.14 1.74 27.76
N ASP A 314 -5.94 0.93 26.71
CA ASP A 314 -6.95 -0.02 26.25
C ASP A 314 -6.87 -1.30 27.12
N GLU A 315 -7.93 -2.11 27.14
CA GLU A 315 -8.06 -3.26 28.02
C GLU A 315 -6.98 -4.35 27.79
N GLY A 316 -6.15 -4.23 26.72
CA GLY A 316 -5.06 -5.14 26.37
C GLY A 316 -3.65 -4.69 26.75
N ALA A 317 -3.41 -3.40 27.03
CA ALA A 317 -2.06 -2.84 27.26
C ALA A 317 -1.71 -2.48 28.72
N GLY A 318 -2.64 -2.71 29.66
CA GLY A 318 -2.47 -2.40 31.08
C GLY A 318 -2.57 -0.90 31.43
N PHE A 319 -2.44 -0.58 32.73
CA PHE A 319 -2.56 0.80 33.22
C PHE A 319 -1.27 1.59 32.98
N LYS A 320 -1.35 2.73 32.27
CA LYS A 320 -0.24 3.66 32.12
C LYS A 320 -0.61 5.06 32.61
N TYR A 321 0.33 5.67 33.33
CA TYR A 321 0.24 7.04 33.84
C TYR A 321 0.66 8.10 32.79
N VAL A 322 1.33 7.65 31.72
CA VAL A 322 1.82 8.49 30.63
C VAL A 322 1.50 7.81 29.30
N HIS A 323 0.82 8.52 28.41
CA HIS A 323 0.62 8.12 27.02
C HIS A 323 1.41 9.06 26.11
N LYS A 324 2.18 8.49 25.17
CA LYS A 324 2.96 9.24 24.20
C LYS A 324 2.47 8.88 22.80
N ASP A 325 1.95 9.87 22.08
CA ASP A 325 1.57 9.74 20.67
C ASP A 325 2.74 10.14 19.78
N TYR A 326 2.97 9.35 18.74
CA TYR A 326 4.03 9.56 17.77
C TYR A 326 3.46 9.51 16.35
N SER A 327 4.05 10.27 15.42
CA SER A 327 3.89 10.07 13.98
C SER A 327 5.24 9.90 13.29
N LYS A 328 5.26 9.14 12.19
CA LYS A 328 6.41 9.05 11.29
C LYS A 328 6.55 10.39 10.55
N LYS A 329 7.72 11.03 10.64
CA LYS A 329 8.09 12.20 9.82
C LYS A 329 9.16 11.74 8.85
N LEU A 330 8.77 11.66 7.59
CA LEU A 330 9.65 11.36 6.47
C LEU A 330 10.00 12.70 5.83
N SER A 331 11.29 13.00 5.73
CA SER A 331 11.75 14.19 5.02
C SER A 331 11.81 13.93 3.52
N ASN A 332 11.70 14.99 2.73
CA ASN A 332 11.77 14.93 1.27
C ASN A 332 13.22 14.97 0.76
N ASN A 333 14.23 14.87 1.63
CA ASN A 333 15.62 14.86 1.18
C ASN A 333 15.95 13.56 0.44
N ILE A 334 16.86 13.67 -0.53
CA ILE A 334 17.52 12.54 -1.16
C ILE A 334 19.02 12.68 -0.93
N PHE A 335 19.70 11.58 -0.60
CA PHE A 335 21.14 11.51 -0.40
C PHE A 335 21.72 10.50 -1.38
N TYR A 336 22.68 10.92 -2.21
CA TYR A 336 23.35 10.05 -3.17
C TYR A 336 24.71 9.60 -2.65
N LEU A 337 25.02 8.31 -2.80
CA LEU A 337 26.34 7.79 -2.51
C LEU A 337 27.32 8.14 -3.65
N GLU A 338 28.23 9.07 -3.40
CA GLU A 338 29.24 9.53 -4.34
C GLU A 338 30.63 9.34 -3.75
N ASN A 339 31.53 8.68 -4.50
CA ASN A 339 32.91 8.40 -4.05
C ASN A 339 32.99 7.77 -2.65
N GLY A 340 32.02 6.92 -2.31
CA GLY A 340 31.95 6.22 -1.02
C GLY A 340 31.29 7.01 0.12
N LYS A 341 30.83 8.24 -0.12
CA LYS A 341 30.18 9.08 0.90
C LYS A 341 28.83 9.60 0.43
N PHE A 342 27.87 9.70 1.35
CA PHE A 342 26.59 10.30 1.02
C PHE A 342 26.71 11.83 0.89
N VAL A 343 26.04 12.38 -0.11
CA VAL A 343 25.92 13.80 -0.34
C VAL A 343 24.43 14.12 -0.48
N LYS A 344 23.98 15.17 0.21
CA LYS A 344 22.60 15.65 0.10
C LYS A 344 22.39 16.22 -1.30
N SER A 345 21.35 15.75 -1.97
CA SER A 345 20.90 16.24 -3.27
C SER A 345 20.07 17.50 -3.13
N ASP A 346 20.07 18.32 -4.19
CA ASP A 346 19.08 19.40 -4.38
C ASP A 346 17.72 18.85 -4.85
N GLU A 347 17.69 17.60 -5.32
CA GLU A 347 16.45 16.89 -5.65
C GLU A 347 15.66 16.58 -4.38
N THR A 348 14.33 16.67 -4.49
CA THR A 348 13.42 16.30 -3.41
C THR A 348 12.58 15.10 -3.82
N ARG A 349 12.16 14.34 -2.82
CA ARG A 349 11.30 13.17 -2.95
C ARG A 349 10.09 13.48 -3.82
N GLY A 350 9.96 12.74 -4.91
CA GLY A 350 8.80 12.74 -5.78
C GLY A 350 7.73 11.74 -5.35
N ALA A 351 6.65 11.65 -6.13
CA ALA A 351 5.57 10.69 -5.87
C ALA A 351 5.94 9.21 -6.08
N TRP A 352 7.18 8.95 -6.54
CA TRP A 352 7.68 7.65 -7.00
C TRP A 352 8.85 7.12 -6.17
N ASP A 353 9.07 7.78 -5.04
CA ASP A 353 10.20 7.63 -4.14
C ASP A 353 9.76 7.14 -2.77
#